data_AF-A0A532V1K5-F1
#
_entry.id   AF-A0A532V1K5-F1
#
_cell.length_a   1.000
_cell.length_b   1.000
_cell.length_c   1.000
_cell.angle_alpha   90.00
_cell.angle_beta   90.00
_cell.angle_gamma   90.00
#
_symmetry.space_group_name_H-M   'P 1'
#
loop_
_entity.id
_entity.type
_entity.pdbx_description
1 polymer ?
#
loop_
_entity_poly.entity_id
_entity_poly.type
_entity_poly.pdbx_seq_one_letter_code
_entity_poly.pdbx_strand_id
1 'polypeptide(L)'
;MSKDCRPIMERLCEALDEDVSSPICQELQAHLDACPDCSLQVDTIKRTVEIYRSLPIENVPEEVEERLLVRLNLPCSGKESGERT
;
A
#
# COMPACT_ATOMS: atom_id res chain seq x y z
N MET A 1 -15.81 12.53 -15.89
CA MET A 1 -15.48 12.12 -14.51
C MET A 1 -13.97 12.18 -14.37
N SER A 2 -13.43 13.31 -13.93
CA SER A 2 -11.99 13.44 -13.63
C SER A 2 -11.87 13.29 -12.11
N LYS A 3 -11.61 12.05 -11.68
CA LYS A 3 -11.07 11.80 -10.35
C LYS A 3 -9.58 11.81 -10.52
N ASP A 4 -8.92 12.67 -9.77
CA ASP A 4 -7.48 12.82 -9.78
C ASP A 4 -6.79 11.46 -9.56
N CYS A 5 -6.19 10.92 -10.62
CA CYS A 5 -5.55 9.60 -10.64
C CYS A 5 -4.14 9.62 -10.04
N ARG A 6 -3.59 10.80 -9.73
CA ARG A 6 -2.24 10.98 -9.18
C ARG A 6 -1.94 10.12 -7.94
N PRO A 7 -2.75 10.12 -6.86
CA PRO A 7 -2.46 9.32 -5.66
C PRO A 7 -2.52 7.81 -5.90
N ILE A 8 -3.10 7.39 -7.01
CA ILE A 8 -3.23 5.99 -7.40
C ILE A 8 -2.04 5.58 -8.22
N MET A 9 -1.63 6.45 -9.14
CA MET A 9 -0.43 6.25 -9.92
C MET A 9 0.80 6.21 -9.03
N GLU A 10 0.91 7.11 -8.05
CA GLU A 10 1.99 7.07 -7.06
C GLU A 10 2.08 5.71 -6.38
N ARG A 11 0.95 5.18 -5.89
CA ARG A 11 0.90 3.87 -5.23
C ARG A 11 1.14 2.69 -6.18
N LEU A 12 0.73 2.81 -7.44
CA LEU A 12 0.91 1.76 -8.42
C LEU A 12 2.37 1.68 -8.87
N CYS A 13 3.01 2.83 -9.08
CA CYS A 13 4.42 2.94 -9.41
C CYS A 13 5.30 2.49 -8.26
N GLU A 14 5.00 2.92 -7.03
CA GLU A 14 5.65 2.43 -5.81
C GLU A 14 5.52 0.90 -5.68
N ALA A 15 4.33 0.34 -5.96
CA ALA A 15 4.13 -1.11 -5.96
C ALA A 15 4.88 -1.85 -7.08
N LEU A 16 5.32 -1.14 -8.12
CA LEU A 16 6.14 -1.66 -9.20
C LEU A 16 7.65 -1.41 -8.95
N ASP A 17 8.03 -0.86 -7.79
CA ASP A 17 9.39 -0.35 -7.49
C ASP A 17 9.89 0.70 -8.53
N GLU A 18 8.97 1.39 -9.18
CA GLU A 18 9.23 2.40 -10.19
C GLU A 18 8.91 3.81 -9.66
N ASP A 19 9.70 4.81 -10.06
CA ASP A 19 9.39 6.22 -9.76
C ASP A 19 8.10 6.64 -10.48
N VAL A 20 7.23 7.42 -9.85
CA VAL A 20 5.99 7.91 -10.50
C VAL A 20 6.27 8.78 -11.73
N SER A 21 7.46 9.36 -11.81
CA SER A 21 7.96 10.12 -12.96
C SER A 21 8.59 9.23 -14.04
N SER A 22 8.71 7.92 -13.82
CA SER A 22 9.28 6.99 -14.80
C SER A 22 8.44 6.97 -16.09
N PRO A 23 9.06 6.68 -17.25
CA PRO A 23 8.36 6.62 -18.53
C PRO A 23 7.17 5.65 -18.50
N ILE A 24 7.34 4.50 -17.84
CA ILE A 24 6.32 3.45 -17.70
C ILE A 24 5.12 3.98 -16.91
N CYS A 25 5.37 4.74 -15.83
CA CYS A 25 4.32 5.34 -15.02
C CYS A 25 3.54 6.42 -15.78
N GLN A 26 4.21 7.22 -16.61
CA GLN A 26 3.54 8.21 -17.45
C GLN A 26 2.67 7.55 -18.52
N GLU A 27 3.18 6.50 -19.19
CA GLU A 27 2.42 5.72 -20.17
C GLU A 27 1.18 5.08 -19.55
N LEU A 28 1.32 4.54 -18.35
CA LEU A 28 0.23 3.92 -17.61
C LEU A 28 -0.82 4.94 -17.17
N GLN A 29 -0.41 6.14 -16.71
CA GLN A 29 -1.33 7.23 -16.41
C GLN A 29 -2.12 7.65 -17.66
N ALA A 30 -1.42 7.80 -18.80
CA ALA A 30 -2.07 8.13 -20.07
C ALA A 30 -3.08 7.04 -20.50
N HIS A 31 -2.75 5.77 -20.29
CA HIS A 31 -3.67 4.66 -20.56
C HIS A 31 -4.91 4.70 -19.67
N LEU A 32 -4.76 4.93 -18.36
CA LEU A 32 -5.90 5.02 -17.44
C LEU A 32 -6.80 6.20 -17.77
N ASP A 33 -6.24 7.33 -18.20
CA ASP A 33 -7.01 8.50 -18.62
C ASP A 33 -7.79 8.25 -19.93
N ALA A 34 -7.24 7.43 -20.83
CA ALA A 34 -7.85 7.11 -22.12
C ALA A 34 -8.81 5.89 -22.09
N CYS A 35 -8.66 4.97 -21.13
CA CYS A 35 -9.38 3.70 -21.07
C CYS A 35 -10.27 3.60 -19.83
N PRO A 36 -11.60 3.81 -19.97
CA PRO A 36 -12.55 3.73 -18.86
C PRO A 36 -12.58 2.36 -18.18
N ASP A 37 -12.43 1.27 -18.93
CA ASP A 37 -12.50 -0.10 -18.41
C ASP A 37 -11.32 -0.40 -17.47
N CYS A 38 -10.11 0.04 -17.84
CA CYS A 38 -8.93 -0.12 -17.00
C CYS A 38 -9.00 0.76 -15.76
N SER A 39 -9.48 2.00 -15.91
CA SER A 39 -9.74 2.88 -14.77
C SER A 39 -10.73 2.28 -13.77
N LEU A 40 -11.80 1.65 -14.25
CA LEU A 40 -12.78 0.96 -13.41
C LEU A 40 -12.18 -0.24 -12.66
N GLN A 41 -11.33 -1.03 -13.33
CA GLN A 41 -10.64 -2.15 -12.68
C GLN A 41 -9.72 -1.67 -11.57
N VAL A 42 -8.92 -0.63 -11.84
CA VAL A 42 -8.01 -0.05 -10.85
C VAL A 42 -8.79 0.55 -9.67
N ASP A 43 -9.94 1.20 -9.91
CA ASP A 43 -10.86 1.65 -8.86
C ASP A 43 -11.41 0.51 -8.00
N THR A 44 -11.78 -0.61 -8.64
CA THR A 44 -12.28 -1.80 -7.93
C THR A 44 -11.21 -2.37 -7.01
N ILE A 45 -9.97 -2.50 -7.50
CA ILE A 45 -8.84 -3.00 -6.71
C ILE A 45 -8.56 -2.07 -5.52
N LYS A 46 -8.57 -0.74 -5.70
CA LYS A 46 -8.42 0.20 -4.58
C LYS A 46 -9.47 -0.03 -3.51
N ARG A 47 -10.73 -0.18 -3.92
CA ARG A 47 -11.84 -0.38 -2.99
C ARG A 47 -11.68 -1.68 -2.22
N THR A 48 -11.21 -2.74 -2.88
CA THR A 48 -10.85 -3.99 -2.21
C THR A 48 -9.76 -3.78 -1.15
N VAL A 49 -8.68 -3.05 -1.49
CA VAL A 49 -7.61 -2.74 -0.53
C VAL A 49 -8.11 -1.89 0.65
N GLU A 50 -8.96 -0.90 0.39
CA GLU A 50 -9.60 -0.09 1.44
C GLU A 50 -10.42 -0.94 2.40
N ILE A 51 -11.20 -1.90 1.88
CA ILE A 51 -11.97 -2.84 2.69
C ILE A 51 -11.04 -3.68 3.57
N TYR A 52 -9.99 -4.28 2.99
CA TYR A 52 -9.03 -5.07 3.77
C TYR A 52 -8.36 -4.27 4.88
N ARG A 53 -7.99 -3.01 4.60
CA ARG A 53 -7.38 -2.11 5.59
C ARG A 53 -8.34 -1.65 6.69
N SER A 54 -9.65 -1.70 6.44
CA SER A 54 -10.67 -1.36 7.44
C SER A 54 -10.98 -2.50 8.42
N LEU A 55 -10.49 -3.71 8.14
CA LEU A 55 -10.69 -4.84 9.04
C LEU A 55 -9.90 -4.63 10.33
N PRO A 56 -10.44 -5.08 11.49
CA PRO A 56 -9.71 -5.00 12.74
C PRO A 56 -8.42 -5.81 12.62
N ILE A 57 -7.30 -5.13 12.88
CA ILE A 57 -5.99 -5.77 12.94
C ILE A 57 -5.89 -6.42 14.31
N GLU A 58 -5.80 -7.75 14.35
CA GLU A 58 -5.41 -8.44 15.58
C GLU A 58 -3.96 -8.10 15.89
N ASN A 59 -3.69 -7.75 17.15
CA ASN A 59 -2.32 -7.50 17.59
C ASN A 59 -1.54 -8.81 17.48
N VAL A 60 -0.46 -8.79 16.70
CA VAL A 60 0.50 -9.88 16.64
C VAL A 60 1.21 -9.93 17.99
N PRO A 61 1.39 -11.10 18.62
CA PRO A 61 2.17 -11.21 19.85
C PRO A 61 3.58 -10.67 19.63
N GLU A 62 4.08 -9.88 20.58
CA GLU A 62 5.38 -9.20 20.50
C GLU A 62 6.52 -10.19 20.18
N GLU A 63 6.52 -11.37 20.79
CA GLU A 63 7.50 -12.43 20.52
C GLU A 63 7.55 -12.84 19.03
N VAL A 64 6.40 -12.86 18.35
CA VAL A 64 6.33 -13.23 16.92
C VAL A 64 6.88 -12.09 16.05
N GLU A 65 6.57 -10.84 16.39
CA GLU A 65 7.09 -9.66 15.71
C GLU A 65 8.62 -9.56 15.85
N GLU A 66 9.13 -9.69 17.08
CA GLU A 66 10.57 -9.66 17.37
C GLU A 66 11.32 -10.76 16.62
N ARG A 67 10.81 -12.00 16.65
CA ARG A 67 11.40 -13.12 15.91
C ARG A 67 11.42 -12.85 14.41
N LEU A 68 10.40 -12.20 13.85
CA LEU A 68 10.36 -11.84 12.44
C LEU A 68 11.42 -10.77 12.12
N LEU A 69 11.48 -9.69 12.90
CA LEU A 69 12.42 -8.58 12.68
C LEU A 69 13.88 -9.05 12.76
N VAL A 70 14.20 -9.91 13.73
CA VAL A 70 15.53 -10.54 13.84
C VAL A 70 15.87 -11.35 12.58
N ARG A 71 14.92 -12.12 12.05
CA ARG A 71 15.15 -12.94 10.84
C ARG A 71 15.29 -12.09 9.57
N LEU A 72 14.69 -10.91 9.55
CA LEU A 72 14.81 -9.94 8.47
C LEU A 72 16.01 -8.99 8.63
N ASN A 73 16.80 -9.12 9.71
CA ASN A 73 17.89 -8.19 10.06
C ASN A 73 17.43 -6.73 10.20
N LEU A 74 16.23 -6.51 10.73
CA LEU A 74 15.65 -5.19 10.97
C LEU A 74 15.69 -4.85 12.48
N PRO A 75 15.79 -3.55 12.84
CA PRO A 75 15.77 -3.14 14.25
C PRO A 75 14.39 -3.40 14.88
N CYS A 76 14.36 -3.94 16.10
CA CYS A 76 13.12 -4.08 16.87
C CYS A 76 12.56 -2.68 17.19
N SER A 77 11.38 -2.35 16.67
CA SER A 77 10.66 -1.13 17.02
C SER A 77 9.95 -1.30 18.37
N GLY A 78 10.71 -1.42 19.45
CA GLY A 78 10.17 -1.48 20.80
C GLY A 78 9.43 -0.18 21.14
N LYS A 79 8.13 -0.26 21.40
CA LYS A 79 7.43 0.78 22.17
C LYS A 79 7.34 0.30 23.60
N GLU A 80 7.82 1.14 24.50
CA GLU A 80 7.91 0.91 25.95
C GLU A 80 6.62 0.30 26.52
N SER A 81 6.84 -0.76 27.29
CA SER A 81 5.92 -1.39 28.22
C SER A 81 5.06 -0.37 28.97
N GLY A 82 3.77 -0.35 28.66
CA GLY A 82 2.76 0.27 29.51
C GLY A 82 2.24 -0.74 30.51
N GLU A 83 2.95 -0.89 31.64
CA GLU A 83 2.42 -1.50 32.86
C GLU A 83 1.13 -0.78 33.28
N ARG A 84 0.01 -1.51 33.40
CA ARG A 84 -1.13 -1.08 34.23
C ARG A 84 -1.97 -2.27 34.69
N THR A 85 -1.70 -2.65 35.94
CA THR A 85 -2.58 -3.16 37.01
C THR A 85 -3.98 -3.63 36.64
#